data_AF-A0A8K0NRN4-F1
#
_entry.id   AF-A0A8K0NRN4-F1
#
_cell.length_a   1.000
_cell.length_b   1.000
_cell.length_c   1.000
_cell.angle_alpha   90.00
_cell.angle_beta   90.00
_cell.angle_gamma   90.00
#
_symmetry.space_group_name_H-M   'P 1'
#
loop_
_entity.id
_entity.type
_entity.pdbx_description
1 polymer ?
#
loop_
_entity_poly.entity_id
_entity_poly.type
_entity_poly.pdbx_seq_one_letter_code
_entity_poly.pdbx_strand_id
1 'polypeptide(L)'
;MQVCCISPNHGLIDPLGTVSKYKLYPYYLFGSNLGSAFGLFRGPSLQRSFSYVDPRNQVRTVEYVADKEGFHPVLSKVAPSVTDTPAVAAAKALHLARWERIAADHARIAAERAALEKNEQHAL
;
A
#
# COMPACT_ATOMS: atom_id res chain seq x y z
N MET A 1 23.30 13.84 -16.05
CA MET A 1 23.33 13.08 -14.78
C MET A 1 23.48 14.08 -13.65
N GLN A 2 22.38 14.53 -13.05
CA GLN A 2 22.41 15.33 -11.82
C GLN A 2 21.08 15.17 -11.11
N VAL A 3 21.11 14.43 -10.01
CA VAL A 3 19.99 14.28 -9.08
C VAL A 3 19.83 15.62 -8.38
N CYS A 4 18.72 16.32 -8.63
CA CYS A 4 18.38 17.56 -7.95
C CYS A 4 17.76 17.21 -6.59
N CYS A 5 18.38 17.72 -5.54
CA CYS A 5 18.01 17.59 -4.14
C CYS A 5 16.65 18.26 -3.89
N ILE A 6 15.66 17.53 -3.39
CA ILE A 6 14.40 18.11 -2.94
C ILE A 6 14.58 18.59 -1.50
N SER A 7 14.45 19.90 -1.31
CA SER A 7 14.49 20.59 -0.02
C SER A 7 13.36 20.13 0.93
N PRO A 8 13.57 20.09 2.26
CA PRO A 8 12.67 19.38 3.19
C PRO A 8 11.39 20.14 3.59
N ASN A 9 11.07 21.29 2.98
CA ASN A 9 10.17 22.28 3.58
C ASN A 9 8.88 22.61 2.79
N HIS A 10 8.32 21.68 2.01
CA HIS A 10 6.98 21.87 1.43
C HIS A 10 6.04 20.75 1.85
N GLY A 11 5.29 21.00 2.93
CA GLY A 11 4.15 20.18 3.35
C GLY A 11 2.93 20.47 2.47
N LEU A 12 2.24 19.41 2.03
CA LEU A 12 0.94 19.47 1.35
C LEU A 12 -0.14 19.94 2.33
N ILE A 13 -0.74 21.09 2.05
CA ILE A 13 -1.86 21.68 2.78
C ILE A 13 -3.16 21.21 2.13
N ASP A 14 -4.04 20.58 2.90
CA ASP A 14 -5.42 20.23 2.54
C ASP A 14 -6.37 21.46 2.65
N PRO A 15 -7.43 21.56 1.84
CA PRO A 15 -8.27 22.76 1.75
C PRO A 15 -9.17 23.03 2.98
N LEU A 16 -9.07 22.23 4.05
CA LEU A 16 -9.83 22.41 5.30
C LEU A 16 -8.95 22.72 6.53
N GLY A 17 -7.68 23.09 6.31
CA GLY A 17 -6.82 23.67 7.35
C GLY A 17 -6.55 22.76 8.55
N THR A 18 -6.77 21.44 8.42
CA THR A 18 -6.53 20.49 9.50
C THR A 18 -5.27 19.72 9.17
N VAL A 19 -4.13 20.17 9.71
CA VAL A 19 -2.85 19.47 9.59
C VAL A 19 -3.02 18.04 10.13
N SER A 20 -3.20 17.08 9.23
CA SER A 20 -3.17 15.67 9.56
C SER A 20 -1.77 15.36 10.06
N LYS A 21 -1.65 15.12 11.37
CA LYS A 21 -0.40 14.72 12.02
C LYS A 21 0.04 13.40 11.41
N TYR A 22 0.86 13.45 10.37
CA TYR A 22 1.65 12.30 9.95
C TYR A 22 2.55 11.94 11.14
N LYS A 23 2.17 10.90 11.86
CA LYS A 23 2.94 10.36 12.97
C LYS A 23 4.14 9.64 12.34
N LEU A 24 5.22 10.40 12.15
CA LEU A 24 6.51 9.87 11.72
C LEU A 24 6.97 8.89 12.82
N TYR A 25 7.09 7.60 12.49
CA TYR A 25 7.65 6.63 13.42
C TYR A 25 9.14 6.95 13.60
N PRO A 26 9.61 7.26 14.82
CA PRO A 26 11.01 7.58 15.03
C PRO A 26 11.85 6.33 14.76
N TYR A 27 12.71 6.40 13.73
CA TYR A 27 13.81 5.47 13.58
C TYR A 27 14.77 5.67 14.76
N TYR A 28 15.17 4.56 15.37
CA TYR A 28 15.93 4.47 16.61
C TYR A 28 17.14 5.42 16.69
N LEU A 29 17.13 6.38 17.62
CA LEU A 29 18.34 7.00 18.15
C LEU A 29 18.83 6.19 19.35
N PHE A 30 19.89 5.40 19.16
CA PHE A 30 20.67 4.88 20.28
C PHE A 30 21.47 6.04 20.87
N GLY A 31 21.06 6.50 22.05
CA GLY A 31 21.82 7.48 22.82
C GLY A 31 23.07 6.82 23.41
N SER A 32 24.23 7.22 22.91
CA SER A 32 25.51 7.01 23.59
C SER A 32 25.58 7.95 24.79
N ASN A 33 25.56 7.42 26.00
CA ASN A 33 26.17 8.11 27.13
C ASN A 33 26.84 7.10 28.08
N LEU A 34 28.02 7.48 28.54
CA LEU A 34 29.08 6.64 29.05
C LEU A 34 28.68 5.81 30.28
N GLY A 35 29.13 4.54 30.33
CA GLY A 35 29.18 3.77 31.58
C GLY A 35 29.28 2.26 31.43
N SER A 36 30.52 1.75 31.51
CA SER A 36 30.88 0.43 32.07
C SER A 36 30.47 -0.86 31.34
N ALA A 37 31.50 -1.48 30.75
CA ALA A 37 31.84 -2.90 30.75
C ALA A 37 30.73 -3.99 30.80
N PHE A 38 30.80 -4.87 29.79
CA PHE A 38 30.46 -6.29 29.86
C PHE A 38 28.97 -6.66 30.00
N GLY A 39 28.32 -6.79 28.84
CA GLY A 39 27.38 -7.87 28.54
C GLY A 39 26.16 -8.02 29.45
N LEU A 40 25.08 -7.30 29.16
CA LEU A 40 23.71 -7.78 29.38
C LEU A 40 22.75 -7.03 28.45
N PHE A 41 22.56 -7.56 27.24
CA PHE A 41 21.36 -7.29 26.45
C PHE A 41 20.17 -7.80 27.26
N ARG A 42 19.62 -7.00 28.17
CA ARG A 42 18.37 -7.28 28.93
C ARG A 42 17.31 -6.26 28.51
N GLY A 43 17.13 -6.11 27.19
CA GLY A 43 16.00 -5.36 26.65
C GLY A 43 14.69 -6.16 26.80
N PRO A 44 13.54 -5.48 26.95
CA PRO A 44 12.24 -6.15 26.94
C PRO A 44 12.01 -6.85 25.59
N SER A 45 11.46 -8.05 25.62
CA SER A 45 11.04 -8.77 24.41
C SER A 45 10.03 -7.93 23.62
N LEU A 46 10.30 -7.72 22.34
CA LEU A 46 9.47 -6.85 21.50
C LEU A 46 8.38 -7.68 20.83
N GLN A 47 7.12 -7.42 21.20
CA GLN A 47 5.95 -7.99 20.53
C GLN A 47 5.55 -7.11 19.35
N ARG A 48 5.41 -7.70 18.16
CA ARG A 48 4.87 -7.02 16.98
C ARG A 48 4.02 -7.98 16.16
N SER A 49 3.28 -7.39 15.23
CA SER A 49 2.52 -8.14 14.23
C SER A 49 2.74 -7.57 12.83
N PHE A 50 2.63 -8.43 11.83
CA PHE A 50 2.49 -8.02 10.43
C PHE A 50 1.35 -8.82 9.79
N SER A 51 0.73 -8.25 8.76
CA SER A 51 -0.37 -8.88 8.04
C SER A 51 -0.08 -8.97 6.56
N TYR A 52 -0.59 -10.02 5.92
CA TYR A 52 -0.45 -10.25 4.48
C TYR A 52 -1.71 -10.91 3.90
N VAL A 53 -1.86 -10.86 2.58
CA VAL A 53 -2.96 -11.50 1.85
C VAL A 53 -2.47 -12.83 1.27
N ASP A 54 -3.12 -13.93 1.65
CA ASP A 54 -2.83 -15.27 1.12
C ASP A 54 -3.24 -15.43 -0.36
N PRO A 55 -2.74 -16.46 -1.05
CA PRO A 55 -3.25 -16.89 -2.37
C PRO A 55 -4.77 -17.20 -2.39
N ARG A 56 -5.39 -17.41 -1.23
CA ARG A 56 -6.85 -17.59 -1.08
C ARG A 56 -7.60 -16.28 -0.84
N ASN A 57 -6.94 -15.13 -1.01
CA ASN A 57 -7.44 -13.78 -0.76
C ASN A 57 -7.94 -13.57 0.69
N GLN A 58 -7.29 -14.22 1.66
CA GLN A 58 -7.59 -14.07 3.08
C GLN A 58 -6.46 -13.28 3.75
N VAL A 59 -6.82 -12.30 4.58
CA VAL A 59 -5.83 -11.58 5.38
C VAL A 59 -5.40 -12.48 6.53
N ARG A 60 -4.09 -12.70 6.66
CA ARG A 60 -3.49 -13.34 7.83
C ARG A 60 -2.67 -12.34 8.62
N THR A 61 -2.66 -12.52 9.93
CA THR A 61 -1.80 -11.75 10.83
C THR A 61 -0.84 -12.71 11.51
N VAL A 62 0.45 -12.40 11.48
CA VAL A 62 1.47 -13.12 12.22
C VAL A 62 1.83 -12.26 13.42
N GLU A 63 1.72 -12.85 14.61
CA GLU A 63 2.24 -12.25 15.84
C GLU A 63 3.60 -12.87 16.14
N TYR A 64 4.58 -12.06 16.53
CA TYR A 64 5.90 -12.57 16.85
C TYR A 64 6.51 -11.87 18.05
N VAL A 65 7.38 -12.63 18.73
CA VAL A 65 8.23 -12.15 19.81
C VAL A 65 9.67 -12.19 19.32
N ALA A 66 10.35 -11.05 19.41
CA ALA A 66 11.80 -10.96 19.21
C ALA A 66 12.47 -10.88 20.58
N ASP A 67 13.11 -11.97 20.98
CA ASP A 67 13.87 -12.08 22.22
C ASP A 67 15.32 -12.49 21.93
N LYS A 68 16.05 -12.96 22.95
CA LYS A 68 17.46 -13.33 22.83
C LYS A 68 17.65 -14.72 22.21
N GLU A 69 16.63 -15.57 22.27
CA GLU A 69 16.64 -16.93 21.73
C GLU A 69 16.25 -16.95 20.25
N GLY A 70 15.62 -15.87 19.78
CA GLY A 70 15.53 -15.55 18.37
C GLY A 70 14.18 -14.99 17.96
N PHE A 71 13.75 -15.38 16.76
CA PHE A 71 12.48 -14.98 16.17
C PHE A 71 11.46 -16.11 16.32
N HIS A 72 10.40 -15.87 17.09
CA HIS A 72 9.35 -16.84 17.37
C HIS A 72 8.02 -16.39 16.75
N PRO A 73 7.73 -16.73 15.48
CA PRO A 73 6.48 -16.39 14.83
C PRO A 73 5.38 -17.36 15.22
N VAL A 74 4.26 -16.81 15.66
CA VAL A 74 3.02 -17.55 15.87
C VAL A 74 2.05 -17.13 14.77
N LEU A 75 1.69 -18.07 13.90
CA LEU A 75 0.69 -17.81 12.87
C LEU A 75 -0.69 -17.76 13.53
N SER A 76 -1.33 -16.58 13.50
CA SER A 76 -2.67 -16.44 14.07
C SER A 76 -3.74 -17.06 13.15
N LYS A 77 -4.94 -17.25 13.71
CA LYS A 77 -6.08 -17.85 13.03
C LYS A 77 -6.51 -16.97 11.85
N VAL A 78 -7.09 -17.58 10.81
CA VAL A 78 -7.62 -16.86 9.63
C VAL A 78 -8.48 -15.70 10.10
N ALA A 79 -8.12 -14.47 9.70
CA ALA A 79 -8.92 -13.30 10.04
C ALA A 79 -10.32 -13.45 9.41
N PRO A 80 -11.38 -12.90 10.03
CA PRO A 80 -12.70 -12.92 9.45
C PRO A 80 -12.66 -12.31 8.05
N SER A 81 -13.40 -12.91 7.12
CA SER A 81 -13.54 -12.38 5.76
C SER A 81 -14.02 -10.94 5.84
N VAL A 82 -13.29 -10.02 5.22
CA VAL A 82 -13.68 -8.61 5.15
C VAL A 82 -14.95 -8.51 4.31
N THR A 83 -16.04 -8.11 4.95
CA THR A 83 -17.32 -7.86 4.26
C THR A 83 -17.32 -6.41 3.78
N ASP A 84 -17.69 -6.18 2.52
CA ASP A 84 -17.75 -4.84 1.95
C ASP A 84 -18.75 -3.97 2.71
N THR A 85 -18.36 -2.73 2.99
CA THR A 85 -19.32 -1.72 3.48
C THR A 85 -20.23 -1.28 2.33
N PRO A 86 -21.44 -0.74 2.61
CA PRO A 86 -22.33 -0.25 1.56
C PRO A 86 -21.69 0.77 0.62
N ALA A 87 -20.81 1.63 1.16
CA ALA A 87 -20.06 2.60 0.37
C ALA A 87 -19.05 1.93 -0.59
N VAL A 88 -18.34 0.90 -0.13
CA VAL A 88 -17.41 0.13 -0.96
C VAL A 88 -18.17 -0.63 -2.06
N ALA A 89 -19.30 -1.24 -1.72
CA ALA A 89 -20.16 -1.91 -2.70
C ALA A 89 -20.66 -0.94 -3.79
N ALA A 90 -21.13 0.25 -3.39
CA ALA A 90 -21.55 1.29 -4.34
C ALA A 90 -20.39 1.77 -5.23
N ALA A 91 -19.20 1.95 -4.66
CA ALA A 91 -18.02 2.33 -5.42
C ALA A 91 -17.62 1.27 -6.45
N LYS A 92 -17.72 -0.02 -6.11
CA LYS A 92 -17.49 -1.14 -7.04
C LYS A 92 -18.51 -1.12 -8.18
N ALA A 93 -19.79 -0.96 -7.88
CA ALA A 93 -20.84 -0.88 -8.89
C ALA A 93 -20.61 0.28 -9.87
N LEU A 94 -20.30 1.47 -9.34
CA LEU A 94 -19.98 2.64 -10.14
C LEU A 94 -18.74 2.43 -11.02
N HIS A 95 -17.71 1.79 -10.46
CA HIS A 95 -16.49 1.47 -11.20
C HIS A 95 -16.77 0.52 -12.37
N LEU A 96 -17.55 -0.55 -12.13
CA LEU A 96 -17.93 -1.50 -13.18
C LEU A 96 -18.72 -0.82 -14.31
N ALA A 97 -19.71 0.00 -13.99
CA ALA A 97 -20.48 0.74 -14.98
C ALA A 97 -19.59 1.68 -15.83
N ARG A 98 -18.61 2.33 -15.19
CA ARG A 98 -17.64 3.19 -15.90
C ARG A 98 -16.70 2.38 -16.79
N TRP A 99 -16.23 1.23 -16.29
CA TRP A 99 -15.38 0.32 -17.04
C TRP A 99 -16.08 -0.17 -18.32
N GLU A 100 -17.33 -0.61 -18.21
CA GLU A 100 -18.14 -1.07 -19.35
C GLU A 100 -18.28 0.02 -20.41
N ARG A 101 -18.55 1.26 -19.99
CA ARG A 101 -18.62 2.40 -20.91
C ARG A 101 -17.31 2.64 -21.64
N ILE A 102 -16.19 2.67 -20.91
CA ILE A 102 -14.85 2.89 -21.51
C ILE A 102 -14.52 1.75 -22.48
N ALA A 103 -14.81 0.50 -22.11
CA ALA A 103 -14.60 -0.65 -22.99
C ALA A 103 -15.41 -0.54 -24.29
N ALA A 104 -16.69 -0.12 -24.21
CA ALA A 104 -17.54 0.10 -25.38
C ALA A 104 -17.03 1.24 -26.27
N ASP A 105 -16.63 2.37 -25.67
CA ASP A 105 -16.07 3.50 -26.39
C ASP A 105 -14.77 3.10 -27.11
N HIS A 106 -13.89 2.34 -26.45
CA HIS A 106 -12.66 1.83 -27.05
C HIS A 106 -12.93 0.84 -28.19
N ALA A 107 -13.94 -0.04 -28.05
CA ALA A 107 -14.34 -0.95 -29.12
C ALA A 107 -14.85 -0.19 -30.36
N ARG A 108 -15.66 0.86 -30.16
CA ARG A 108 -16.15 1.72 -31.25
C ARG A 108 -15.00 2.42 -31.97
N ILE A 109 -14.10 3.07 -31.22
CA ILE A 109 -12.95 3.79 -31.78
C ILE A 109 -12.05 2.83 -32.58
N ALA A 110 -11.82 1.62 -32.07
CA ALA A 110 -11.03 0.61 -32.77
C ALA A 110 -11.68 0.20 -34.11
N ALA A 111 -13.01 0.01 -34.14
CA ALA A 111 -13.73 -0.32 -35.36
C ALA A 111 -13.70 0.83 -36.39
N GLU A 112 -13.88 2.07 -35.94
CA GLU A 112 -13.79 3.27 -36.78
C GLU A 112 -12.40 3.40 -37.41
N ARG A 113 -11.33 3.23 -36.61
CA ARG A 113 -9.95 3.28 -37.11
C ARG A 113 -9.65 2.18 -38.12
N ALA A 114 -10.08 0.95 -37.85
CA ALA A 114 -9.90 -0.16 -38.78
C ALA A 114 -10.65 0.06 -40.12
N ALA A 115 -11.78 0.76 -40.12
CA ALA A 115 -12.50 1.10 -41.34
C ALA A 115 -11.79 2.22 -42.14
N LEU A 116 -11.26 3.23 -41.46
CA LEU A 116 -10.47 4.30 -42.08
C LEU A 116 -9.22 3.73 -42.75
N GLU A 117 -8.48 2.86 -42.04
CA GLU A 117 -7.29 2.18 -42.58
C GLU A 117 -7.60 1.40 -43.87
N LYS A 118 -8.74 0.71 -43.93
CA LYS A 118 -9.18 0.00 -45.16
C LYS A 118 -9.52 0.95 -46.31
N ASN A 119 -10.19 2.06 -46.01
CA ASN A 119 -10.55 3.05 -47.03
C ASN A 119 -9.31 3.72 -47.61
N GLU A 120 -8.33 4.05 -46.77
CA GLU A 120 -7.04 4.59 -47.18
C GLU A 120 -6.26 3.60 -48.05
N GLN A 121 -6.26 2.32 -47.69
CA GLN A 121 -5.63 1.26 -48.48
C GLN A 121 -6.28 1.06 -49.86
N HIS A 122 -7.60 1.25 -49.98
CA HIS A 122 -8.31 1.12 -51.25
C HIS A 122 -8.13 2.32 -52.20
N ALA A 123 -7.62 3.45 -51.70
CA ALA A 123 -7.42 4.67 -52.47
C ALA A 123 -6.03 4.77 -53.13
N LEU A 124 -5.15 3.77 -52.89
CA LEU A 124 -3.83 3.61 -53.50
C LEU A 124 -3.86 2.53 -54.58
#